data_AF-A0A1I0QXD4-F1
#
_entry.id   AF-A0A1I0QXD4-F1
#
_cell.length_a   1.000
_cell.length_b   1.000
_cell.length_c   1.000
_cell.angle_alpha   90.00
_cell.angle_beta   90.00
_cell.angle_gamma   90.00
#
_symmetry.space_group_name_H-M   'P 1'
#
loop_
_entity.id
_entity.type
_entity.pdbx_description
1 polymer ?
#
loop_
_entity_poly.entity_id
_entity_poly.type
_entity_poly.pdbx_seq_one_letter_code
_entity_poly.pdbx_strand_id
1 'polypeptide(L)'
;MNTNNHQEFVGKLEKLYGAFDPEIKRFAKASNSEISRKLGYSDAQFSRLINSSATEGEYARAIQNTNRILKLLELESALKTAKEKQQNGANPSPKKNTTLLYAVITLLALSTAFFIYKSVNFKHEIVGSEETRDDMLKWSFETPFVNPFIELDDLPADCSYPCYKYQGKWELKQPYKIPFFREQNGFHYVATEVNMYARCMSEKSAEGNIIEAYEYQRHEIWYDKRELPIDSFMVAGFQGQLTETYQNQHFEDDNNFVKLAVIHTFFRNEFNLDSGGIERSGKVIGRDVDFVSERELKGEFSSEKLMLDAMTQVNAIITNRLEDFSRPISCDFAALPKDDYNLVIEGDEISFDCEMTTSRFAIDYTKTYVLKDQFIKNTCVPDNTL
;
A
#
# COMPACT_ATOMS: atom_id res chain seq x y z
N MET A 1 -31.32 -13.21 17.55
CA MET A 1 -32.14 -12.23 16.81
C MET A 1 -31.78 -10.84 17.32
N ASN A 2 -31.22 -10.00 16.45
CA ASN A 2 -30.68 -8.69 16.82
C ASN A 2 -31.70 -7.56 16.55
N THR A 3 -32.86 -7.68 17.19
CA THR A 3 -34.07 -6.91 16.87
C THR A 3 -33.89 -5.40 17.06
N ASN A 4 -33.02 -4.98 17.98
CA ASN A 4 -32.79 -3.58 18.30
C ASN A 4 -32.06 -2.82 17.16
N ASN A 5 -30.99 -3.41 16.63
CA ASN A 5 -30.19 -2.80 15.56
C ASN A 5 -30.94 -2.75 14.22
N HIS A 6 -31.78 -3.76 13.94
CA HIS A 6 -32.66 -3.76 12.77
C HIS A 6 -33.70 -2.64 12.83
N GLN A 7 -34.37 -2.49 13.98
CA GLN A 7 -35.36 -1.44 14.21
C GLN A 7 -34.75 -0.04 14.11
N GLU A 8 -33.55 0.16 14.69
CA GLU A 8 -32.85 1.43 14.59
C GLU A 8 -32.49 1.77 13.14
N PHE A 9 -31.98 0.80 12.39
CA PHE A 9 -31.63 0.98 10.98
C PHE A 9 -32.85 1.34 10.14
N VAL A 10 -33.94 0.58 10.26
CA VAL A 10 -35.20 0.85 9.54
C VAL A 10 -35.75 2.22 9.91
N GLY A 11 -35.82 2.57 11.20
CA GLY A 11 -36.36 3.86 11.65
C GLY A 11 -35.57 5.07 11.15
N LYS A 12 -34.27 4.92 10.88
CA LYS A 12 -33.48 5.98 10.23
C LYS A 12 -33.76 6.08 8.74
N LEU A 13 -33.92 4.95 8.06
CA LEU A 13 -34.31 4.92 6.65
C LEU A 13 -35.71 5.48 6.42
N GLU A 14 -36.64 5.30 7.36
CA GLU A 14 -37.98 5.89 7.27
C GLU A 14 -37.95 7.43 7.19
N LYS A 15 -36.99 8.07 7.87
CA LYS A 15 -36.77 9.52 7.79
C LYS A 15 -36.36 9.98 6.39
N LEU A 16 -35.64 9.14 5.65
CA LEU A 16 -35.12 9.44 4.31
C LEU A 16 -36.09 9.02 3.20
N TYR A 17 -36.68 7.84 3.34
CA TYR A 17 -37.38 7.11 2.28
C TYR A 17 -38.87 6.84 2.58
N GLY A 18 -39.42 7.41 3.65
CA GLY A 18 -40.84 7.27 4.01
C GLY A 18 -41.16 5.98 4.76
N ALA A 19 -42.42 5.77 5.12
CA ALA A 19 -42.85 4.64 5.96
C ALA A 19 -42.37 3.28 5.42
N PHE A 20 -41.96 2.40 6.33
CA PHE A 20 -41.55 1.03 6.03
C PHE A 20 -42.72 0.07 6.14
N ASP A 21 -42.94 -0.71 5.09
CA ASP A 21 -43.91 -1.80 5.08
C ASP A 21 -43.22 -3.11 5.53
N PRO A 22 -43.58 -3.67 6.69
CA PRO A 22 -42.94 -4.86 7.23
C PRO A 22 -43.35 -6.16 6.54
N GLU A 23 -44.45 -6.19 5.79
CA GLU A 23 -44.92 -7.39 5.08
C GLU A 23 -44.14 -7.59 3.77
N ILE A 24 -43.97 -6.51 3.00
CA ILE A 24 -43.24 -6.56 1.72
C ILE A 24 -41.79 -6.05 1.83
N LYS A 25 -41.37 -5.62 3.03
CA LYS A 25 -40.02 -5.15 3.36
C LYS A 25 -39.53 -4.01 2.46
N ARG A 26 -40.35 -2.99 2.23
CA ARG A 26 -40.05 -1.85 1.33
C ARG A 26 -40.42 -0.50 1.95
N PHE A 27 -39.82 0.56 1.44
CA PHE A 27 -40.12 1.95 1.85
C PHE A 27 -41.00 2.66 0.82
N ALA A 28 -41.86 3.57 1.29
CA ALA A 28 -42.87 4.21 0.44
C ALA A 28 -42.31 5.10 -0.70
N LYS A 29 -41.14 5.73 -0.51
CA LYS A 29 -40.60 6.73 -1.45
C LYS A 29 -39.49 6.19 -2.37
N ALA A 30 -38.98 4.99 -2.14
CA ALA A 30 -37.87 4.44 -2.92
C ALA A 30 -37.84 2.91 -2.86
N SER A 31 -37.39 2.28 -3.95
CA SER A 31 -37.21 0.82 -3.99
C SER A 31 -35.95 0.39 -3.23
N ASN A 32 -35.90 -0.86 -2.75
CA ASN A 32 -34.74 -1.38 -2.03
C ASN A 32 -33.44 -1.33 -2.85
N SER A 33 -33.51 -1.57 -4.16
CA SER A 33 -32.35 -1.44 -5.07
C SER A 33 -31.94 0.02 -5.32
N GLU A 34 -32.85 0.97 -5.16
CA GLU A 34 -32.51 2.39 -5.22
C GLU A 34 -31.83 2.84 -3.93
N ILE A 35 -32.35 2.38 -2.79
CA ILE A 35 -31.79 2.68 -1.47
C ILE A 35 -30.40 2.04 -1.32
N SER A 36 -30.23 0.78 -1.74
CA SER A 36 -28.93 0.08 -1.71
C SER A 36 -27.85 0.91 -2.42
N ARG A 37 -28.11 1.36 -3.65
CA ARG A 37 -27.19 2.18 -4.46
C ARG A 37 -26.89 3.52 -3.80
N LYS A 38 -27.90 4.20 -3.26
CA LYS A 38 -27.73 5.49 -2.57
C LYS A 38 -26.90 5.37 -1.28
N LEU A 39 -26.96 4.22 -0.62
CA LEU A 39 -26.19 3.92 0.59
C LEU A 39 -24.84 3.24 0.31
N GLY A 40 -24.52 2.92 -0.95
CA GLY A 40 -23.28 2.26 -1.34
C GLY A 40 -23.22 0.75 -1.03
N TYR A 41 -24.37 0.10 -0.91
CA TYR A 41 -24.48 -1.35 -0.69
C TYR A 41 -24.84 -2.11 -1.98
N SER A 42 -24.39 -3.35 -2.08
CA SER A 42 -24.96 -4.28 -3.08
C SER A 42 -26.39 -4.65 -2.71
N ASP A 43 -27.22 -5.00 -3.71
CA ASP A 43 -28.61 -5.41 -3.48
C ASP A 43 -28.72 -6.62 -2.53
N ALA A 44 -27.75 -7.54 -2.59
CA ALA A 44 -27.68 -8.68 -1.69
C ALA A 44 -27.38 -8.26 -0.23
N GLN A 45 -26.42 -7.36 -0.01
CA GLN A 45 -26.10 -6.85 1.33
C GLN A 45 -27.27 -6.07 1.92
N PHE A 46 -27.89 -5.20 1.12
CA PHE A 46 -29.04 -4.43 1.56
C PHE A 46 -30.25 -5.32 1.85
N SER A 47 -30.45 -6.38 1.06
CA SER A 47 -31.48 -7.39 1.31
C SER A 47 -31.29 -8.06 2.68
N ARG A 48 -30.05 -8.41 3.07
CA ARG A 48 -29.77 -8.98 4.41
C ARG A 48 -30.10 -8.00 5.54
N LEU A 49 -29.72 -6.74 5.38
CA LEU A 49 -30.00 -5.68 6.35
C LEU A 49 -31.51 -5.49 6.56
N ILE A 50 -32.29 -5.48 5.47
CA ILE A 50 -33.75 -5.28 5.55
C ILE A 50 -34.48 -6.53 6.05
N ASN A 51 -33.98 -7.73 5.76
CA ASN A 51 -34.58 -9.01 6.19
C ASN A 51 -34.15 -9.48 7.60
N SER A 52 -33.51 -8.61 8.40
CA SER A 52 -33.06 -8.96 9.76
C SER A 52 -32.03 -10.11 9.82
N SER A 53 -31.29 -10.38 8.74
CA SER A 53 -30.33 -11.49 8.62
C SER A 53 -28.87 -11.05 8.52
N ALA A 54 -28.60 -9.76 8.65
CA ALA A 54 -27.24 -9.23 8.71
C ALA A 54 -26.61 -9.40 10.10
N THR A 55 -25.27 -9.42 10.15
CA THR A 55 -24.48 -9.46 11.39
C THR A 55 -24.54 -8.12 12.15
N GLU A 56 -24.15 -8.12 13.43
CA GLU A 56 -24.14 -6.89 14.24
C GLU A 56 -23.23 -5.80 13.65
N GLY A 57 -22.03 -6.20 13.18
CA GLY A 57 -21.08 -5.29 12.54
C GLY A 57 -21.56 -4.74 11.19
N GLU A 58 -22.44 -5.46 10.49
CA GLU A 58 -23.10 -4.93 9.29
C GLU A 58 -24.16 -3.88 9.65
N TYR A 59 -24.97 -4.12 10.69
CA TYR A 59 -25.93 -3.12 11.15
C TYR A 59 -25.25 -1.85 11.68
N ALA A 60 -24.17 -1.98 12.47
CA ALA A 60 -23.44 -0.83 13.00
C ALA A 60 -22.92 0.08 11.87
N ARG A 61 -22.31 -0.51 10.83
CA ARG A 61 -21.85 0.22 9.64
C ARG A 61 -23.01 0.86 8.87
N ALA A 62 -24.12 0.15 8.71
CA ALA A 62 -25.30 0.65 8.01
C ALA A 62 -25.97 1.83 8.74
N ILE A 63 -26.06 1.76 10.06
CA ILE A 63 -26.55 2.84 10.92
C ILE A 63 -25.63 4.06 10.82
N GLN A 64 -24.31 3.87 10.92
CA GLN A 64 -23.33 4.96 10.83
C GLN A 64 -23.41 5.69 9.48
N ASN A 65 -23.47 4.96 8.37
CA ASN A 65 -23.60 5.53 7.03
C ASN A 65 -24.91 6.31 6.87
N THR A 66 -26.02 5.80 7.40
CA THR A 66 -27.33 6.47 7.35
C THR A 66 -27.33 7.75 8.19
N ASN A 67 -26.69 7.73 9.37
CA ASN A 67 -26.51 8.92 10.20
C ASN A 67 -25.68 10.01 9.51
N ARG A 68 -24.62 9.63 8.78
CA ARG A 68 -23.81 10.58 8.01
C ARG A 68 -24.65 11.30 6.96
N ILE A 69 -25.52 10.57 6.24
CA ILE A 69 -26.41 11.17 5.24
C ILE A 69 -27.44 12.11 5.89
N LEU A 70 -28.07 11.69 6.98
CA LEU A 70 -28.99 12.54 7.74
C LEU A 70 -28.31 13.82 8.23
N LYS A 71 -27.07 13.73 8.70
CA LYS A 71 -26.30 14.90 9.15
C LYS A 71 -25.95 15.85 8.01
N LEU A 72 -25.60 15.32 6.84
CA LEU A 72 -25.35 16.14 5.65
C LEU A 72 -26.60 16.92 5.24
N LEU A 73 -27.77 16.27 5.21
CA LEU A 73 -29.04 16.94 4.89
C LEU A 73 -29.41 18.02 5.93
N GLU A 74 -29.15 17.77 7.21
CA GLU A 74 -29.35 18.76 8.27
C GLU A 74 -28.46 20.00 8.04
N LEU A 75 -27.18 19.79 7.74
CA LEU A 75 -26.21 20.87 7.49
C LEU A 75 -26.55 21.66 6.22
N GLU A 76 -26.98 20.99 5.15
CA GLU A 76 -27.44 21.65 3.93
C GLU A 76 -28.66 22.53 4.18
N SER A 77 -29.61 22.04 4.98
CA SER A 77 -30.80 22.83 5.36
C SER A 77 -30.41 24.06 6.21
N ALA A 78 -29.49 23.88 7.17
CA ALA A 78 -28.99 24.97 8.02
C ALA A 78 -28.22 26.02 7.20
N LEU A 79 -27.41 25.60 6.24
CA LEU A 79 -26.72 26.50 5.31
C LEU A 79 -27.69 27.28 4.42
N LYS A 80 -28.75 26.63 3.95
CA LYS A 80 -29.79 27.29 3.14
C LYS A 80 -30.52 28.36 3.96
N THR A 81 -30.93 28.03 5.18
CA THR A 81 -31.56 29.00 6.10
C THR A 81 -30.61 30.13 6.51
N ALA A 82 -29.31 29.85 6.69
CA ALA A 82 -28.32 30.88 6.97
C ALA A 82 -28.11 31.85 5.79
N LYS A 83 -28.06 31.33 4.56
CA LYS A 83 -27.99 32.15 3.33
C LYS A 83 -29.24 33.01 3.12
N GLU A 84 -30.42 32.47 3.41
CA GLU A 84 -31.69 33.21 3.33
C GLU A 84 -31.79 34.31 4.39
N LYS A 85 -31.25 34.09 5.60
CA LYS A 85 -31.14 35.14 6.64
C LYS A 85 -30.12 36.22 6.27
N GLN A 86 -29.06 35.88 5.56
CA GLN A 86 -28.03 36.82 5.12
C GLN A 86 -28.52 37.70 3.94
N GLN A 87 -29.47 37.23 3.12
CA GLN A 87 -30.09 38.02 2.06
C GLN A 87 -31.23 38.94 2.55
N ASN A 88 -31.86 38.64 3.68
CA ASN A 88 -33.01 39.40 4.22
C ASN A 88 -32.71 40.23 5.48
N GLY A 89 -31.44 40.37 5.86
CA GLY A 89 -31.01 41.13 7.05
C GLY A 89 -30.83 42.63 6.77
N ALA A 90 -31.83 43.43 7.13
CA ALA A 90 -31.73 44.89 7.20
C ALA A 90 -30.57 45.32 8.11
N ASN A 91 -29.64 46.12 7.57
CA ASN A 91 -28.52 46.69 8.31
C ASN A 91 -29.03 47.62 9.43
N PRO A 92 -28.79 47.31 10.73
CA PRO A 92 -28.91 48.31 11.77
C PRO A 92 -27.67 49.20 11.72
N SER A 93 -27.86 50.48 11.40
CA SER A 93 -26.79 51.49 11.40
C SER A 93 -26.15 51.59 12.80
N PRO A 94 -24.84 51.34 12.96
CA PRO A 94 -24.20 51.50 14.26
C PRO A 94 -23.83 52.98 14.46
N LYS A 95 -24.29 53.55 15.58
CA LYS A 95 -23.78 54.81 16.10
C LYS A 95 -22.28 54.64 16.36
N LYS A 96 -21.46 55.52 15.76
CA LYS A 96 -20.00 55.50 15.83
C LYS A 96 -19.54 55.69 17.28
N ASN A 97 -19.05 54.62 17.90
CA ASN A 97 -18.20 54.69 19.08
C ASN A 97 -16.78 54.31 18.66
N THR A 98 -16.03 55.29 18.16
CA THR A 98 -14.72 55.13 17.49
C THR A 98 -13.68 54.48 18.39
N THR A 99 -13.77 54.63 19.71
CA THR A 99 -12.86 54.00 20.68
C THR A 99 -13.03 52.48 20.77
N LEU A 100 -14.28 51.98 20.67
CA LEU A 100 -14.54 50.55 20.63
C LEU A 100 -14.04 49.92 19.32
N LEU A 101 -14.16 50.67 18.22
CA LEU A 101 -13.67 50.24 16.91
C LEU A 101 -12.15 50.05 16.91
N TYR A 102 -11.39 50.99 17.48
CA TYR A 102 -9.94 50.83 17.62
C TYR A 102 -9.58 49.63 18.49
N ALA A 103 -10.25 49.43 19.64
CA ALA A 103 -9.99 48.27 20.50
C ALA A 103 -10.26 46.93 19.78
N VAL A 104 -11.35 46.84 19.01
CA VAL A 104 -11.70 45.64 18.22
C VAL A 104 -10.70 45.42 17.10
N ILE A 105 -10.26 46.48 16.40
CA ILE A 105 -9.24 46.37 15.34
C ILE A 105 -7.90 45.91 15.93
N THR A 106 -7.47 46.45 17.08
CA THR A 106 -6.23 46.01 17.73
C THR A 106 -6.31 44.55 18.18
N LEU A 107 -7.47 44.12 18.70
CA LEU A 107 -7.68 42.73 19.10
C LEU A 107 -7.70 41.78 17.89
N LEU A 108 -8.29 42.21 16.77
CA LEU A 108 -8.28 41.47 15.51
C LEU A 108 -6.88 41.38 14.90
N ALA A 109 -6.08 42.46 14.99
CA ALA A 109 -4.71 42.50 14.52
C ALA A 109 -3.79 41.59 15.37
N LEU A 110 -3.97 41.59 16.69
CA LEU A 110 -3.26 40.67 17.59
C LEU A 110 -3.68 39.22 17.37
N SER A 111 -4.97 38.97 17.14
CA SER A 111 -5.49 37.65 16.79
C SER A 111 -4.90 37.14 15.47
N THR A 112 -4.94 37.95 14.41
CA THR A 112 -4.35 37.56 13.11
C THR A 112 -2.85 37.38 13.20
N ALA A 113 -2.13 38.26 13.90
CA ALA A 113 -0.70 38.09 14.15
C ALA A 113 -0.38 36.80 14.93
N PHE A 114 -1.20 36.46 15.92
CA PHE A 114 -1.08 35.19 16.67
C PHE A 114 -1.35 33.98 15.80
N PHE A 115 -2.39 34.02 14.96
CA PHE A 115 -2.71 32.92 14.03
C PHE A 115 -1.65 32.76 12.93
N ILE A 116 -1.09 33.85 12.41
CA ILE A 116 0.03 33.81 11.46
C ILE A 116 1.29 33.28 12.14
N TYR A 117 1.60 33.74 13.35
CA TYR A 117 2.72 33.21 14.14
C TYR A 117 2.55 31.72 14.41
N LYS A 118 1.33 31.26 14.73
CA LYS A 118 1.03 29.84 14.85
C LYS A 118 1.12 29.13 13.51
N SER A 119 0.62 29.67 12.40
CA SER A 119 0.67 28.97 11.11
C SER A 119 2.09 28.84 10.56
N VAL A 120 2.97 29.80 10.87
CA VAL A 120 4.38 29.77 10.44
C VAL A 120 5.21 28.82 11.33
N ASN A 121 4.91 28.76 12.64
CA ASN A 121 5.69 27.94 13.58
C ASN A 121 5.09 26.57 13.89
N PHE A 122 3.81 26.34 13.57
CA PHE A 122 3.17 25.04 13.66
C PHE A 122 3.46 24.30 12.36
N LYS A 123 4.66 23.71 12.27
CA LYS A 123 4.84 22.55 11.41
C LYS A 123 3.84 21.51 11.90
N HIS A 124 2.82 21.24 11.08
CA HIS A 124 1.99 20.07 11.28
C HIS A 124 2.92 18.86 11.10
N GLU A 125 3.48 18.34 12.19
CA GLU A 125 3.78 16.92 12.24
C GLU A 125 2.43 16.23 12.21
N ILE A 126 2.00 15.87 11.01
CA ILE A 126 0.94 14.90 10.82
C ILE A 126 1.52 13.59 11.36
N VAL A 127 1.36 13.37 12.66
CA VAL A 127 1.49 12.03 13.25
C VAL A 127 0.18 11.29 12.94
N GLY A 128 -0.08 11.10 11.65
CA GLY A 128 -0.80 9.91 11.21
C GLY A 128 0.29 8.88 11.01
N SER A 129 0.16 7.69 11.61
CA SER A 129 0.86 6.55 11.03
C SER A 129 0.38 6.47 9.59
N GLU A 130 1.20 6.89 8.62
CA GLU A 130 0.91 6.63 7.22
C GLU A 130 0.84 5.11 7.09
N GLU A 131 -0.38 4.58 7.01
CA GLU A 131 -0.58 3.16 6.76
C GLU A 131 0.13 2.87 5.44
N THR A 132 1.19 2.06 5.50
CA THR A 132 1.96 1.73 4.31
C THR A 132 1.21 0.68 3.50
N ARG A 133 1.50 0.57 2.21
CA ARG A 133 0.89 -0.47 1.36
C ARG A 133 1.30 -1.88 1.80
N ASP A 134 2.39 -2.04 2.54
CA ASP A 134 2.78 -3.30 3.16
C ASP A 134 1.88 -3.70 4.33
N ASP A 135 1.22 -2.74 4.99
CA ASP A 135 0.47 -2.97 6.23
C ASP A 135 -0.66 -4.00 6.05
N MET A 136 -1.22 -4.11 4.85
CA MET A 136 -2.20 -5.15 4.53
C MET A 136 -1.58 -6.55 4.63
N LEU A 137 -0.39 -6.77 4.04
CA LEU A 137 0.30 -8.06 4.14
C LEU A 137 0.70 -8.32 5.59
N LYS A 138 1.30 -7.32 6.24
CA LYS A 138 1.65 -7.38 7.66
C LYS A 138 0.47 -7.84 8.51
N TRP A 139 -0.69 -7.23 8.34
CA TRP A 139 -1.90 -7.58 9.06
C TRP A 139 -2.36 -9.03 8.79
N SER A 140 -2.26 -9.50 7.54
CA SER A 140 -2.64 -10.87 7.18
C SER A 140 -1.75 -11.95 7.80
N PHE A 141 -0.48 -11.65 8.08
CA PHE A 141 0.48 -12.63 8.59
C PHE A 141 0.78 -12.50 10.08
N GLU A 142 0.75 -11.29 10.64
CA GLU A 142 1.14 -11.06 12.03
C GLU A 142 -0.04 -11.03 13.01
N THR A 143 -1.29 -11.10 12.52
CA THR A 143 -2.45 -11.12 13.41
C THR A 143 -2.83 -12.53 13.84
N PRO A 144 -3.12 -12.76 15.14
CA PRO A 144 -3.55 -14.09 15.63
C PRO A 144 -4.85 -14.62 15.02
N PHE A 145 -5.62 -13.79 14.30
CA PHE A 145 -6.93 -14.16 13.77
C PHE A 145 -6.86 -14.83 12.40
N VAL A 146 -5.83 -14.53 11.60
CA VAL A 146 -5.68 -15.02 10.22
C VAL A 146 -4.40 -15.84 10.05
N ASN A 147 -3.38 -15.60 10.88
CA ASN A 147 -2.02 -16.15 10.79
C ASN A 147 -1.94 -17.47 9.99
N PRO A 148 -1.42 -17.43 8.76
CA PRO A 148 -1.43 -18.58 7.86
C PRO A 148 -0.19 -19.48 8.03
N PHE A 149 0.65 -19.23 9.04
CA PHE A 149 1.80 -20.08 9.34
C PHE A 149 1.36 -21.40 9.95
N ILE A 150 2.11 -22.45 9.65
CA ILE A 150 1.96 -23.77 10.30
C ILE A 150 2.59 -23.69 11.68
N GLU A 151 1.85 -24.11 12.72
CA GLU A 151 2.34 -24.20 14.09
C GLU A 151 3.19 -25.45 14.31
N LEU A 152 4.01 -25.47 15.36
CA LEU A 152 4.86 -26.61 15.70
C LEU A 152 4.06 -27.91 15.93
N ASP A 153 2.89 -27.80 16.56
CA ASP A 153 2.04 -28.95 16.90
C ASP A 153 1.37 -29.58 15.67
N ASP A 154 1.34 -28.86 14.54
CA ASP A 154 0.79 -29.32 13.26
C ASP A 154 1.84 -29.97 12.35
N LEU A 155 3.12 -30.00 12.77
CA LEU A 155 4.19 -30.64 12.02
C LEU A 155 4.15 -32.18 12.16
N PRO A 156 4.69 -32.92 11.18
CA PRO A 156 4.94 -34.35 11.35
C PRO A 156 5.81 -34.64 12.58
N ALA A 157 5.58 -35.78 13.24
CA ALA A 157 6.32 -36.19 14.44
C ALA A 157 7.82 -36.38 14.21
N ASP A 158 8.23 -36.62 12.96
CA ASP A 158 9.64 -36.72 12.56
C ASP A 158 10.25 -35.38 12.15
N CYS A 159 9.49 -34.28 12.24
CA CYS A 159 9.90 -32.92 11.91
C CYS A 159 10.38 -32.75 10.46
N SER A 160 9.97 -33.62 9.54
CA SER A 160 10.53 -33.74 8.19
C SER A 160 10.24 -32.58 7.23
N TYR A 161 9.54 -31.51 7.64
CA TYR A 161 9.08 -30.42 6.76
C TYR A 161 10.08 -29.25 6.71
N PRO A 162 11.06 -29.21 5.78
CA PRO A 162 12.11 -28.20 5.78
C PRO A 162 11.59 -26.75 5.73
N CYS A 163 10.45 -26.51 5.06
CA CYS A 163 9.80 -25.20 4.96
C CYS A 163 9.49 -24.53 6.31
N TYR A 164 9.27 -25.30 7.40
CA TYR A 164 8.70 -24.75 8.64
C TYR A 164 9.64 -23.70 9.28
N LYS A 165 10.95 -23.89 9.11
CA LYS A 165 11.99 -22.99 9.62
C LYS A 165 12.17 -21.72 8.81
N TYR A 166 11.69 -21.70 7.57
CA TYR A 166 11.73 -20.52 6.70
C TYR A 166 10.50 -19.63 6.87
N GLN A 167 9.52 -20.04 7.69
CA GLN A 167 8.32 -19.26 7.92
C GLN A 167 8.62 -17.96 8.69
N GLY A 168 8.03 -16.87 8.23
CA GLY A 168 8.20 -15.56 8.85
C GLY A 168 8.37 -14.42 7.86
N LYS A 169 8.88 -13.30 8.38
CA LYS A 169 9.16 -12.10 7.59
C LYS A 169 10.60 -12.08 7.11
N TRP A 170 10.77 -11.91 5.81
CA TRP A 170 12.04 -11.71 5.12
C TRP A 170 12.08 -10.31 4.53
N GLU A 171 13.19 -9.61 4.71
CA GLU A 171 13.37 -8.24 4.20
C GLU A 171 14.55 -8.16 3.25
N LEU A 172 14.48 -7.29 2.25
CA LEU A 172 15.62 -7.00 1.38
C LEU A 172 16.77 -6.39 2.20
N LYS A 173 17.94 -7.02 2.10
CA LYS A 173 19.14 -6.63 2.83
C LYS A 173 19.61 -5.22 2.48
N GLN A 174 19.66 -4.92 1.19
CA GLN A 174 20.12 -3.65 0.65
C GLN A 174 19.32 -3.27 -0.61
N PRO A 175 19.02 -1.98 -0.81
CA PRO A 175 18.47 -1.49 -2.07
C PRO A 175 19.34 -1.86 -3.26
N TYR A 176 18.73 -2.08 -4.42
CA TYR A 176 19.45 -2.27 -5.69
C TYR A 176 18.97 -1.28 -6.75
N LYS A 177 19.88 -0.90 -7.65
CA LYS A 177 19.62 0.08 -8.70
C LYS A 177 19.82 -0.54 -10.07
N ILE A 178 18.97 -0.15 -11.01
CA ILE A 178 19.00 -0.63 -12.38
C ILE A 178 18.76 0.56 -13.33
N PRO A 179 19.73 0.93 -14.19
CA PRO A 179 19.47 1.88 -15.27
C PRO A 179 18.57 1.19 -16.28
N PHE A 180 17.49 1.82 -16.73
CA PHE A 180 16.55 1.13 -17.61
C PHE A 180 16.06 2.03 -18.72
N PHE A 181 15.42 1.41 -19.72
CA PHE A 181 14.81 2.06 -20.88
C PHE A 181 15.83 2.62 -21.90
N ARG A 182 16.37 1.75 -22.77
CA ARG A 182 17.38 2.18 -23.76
C ARG A 182 16.84 3.14 -24.83
N GLU A 183 15.53 3.15 -25.10
CA GLU A 183 14.97 4.09 -26.08
C GLU A 183 15.07 5.56 -25.63
N GLN A 184 15.14 5.81 -24.31
CA GLN A 184 15.41 7.13 -23.77
C GLN A 184 16.27 7.03 -22.52
N ASN A 185 17.43 7.65 -22.59
CA ASN A 185 18.36 7.67 -21.49
C ASN A 185 17.80 8.40 -20.26
N GLY A 186 18.43 8.12 -19.12
CA GLY A 186 18.19 8.83 -17.87
C GLY A 186 17.18 8.19 -16.94
N PHE A 187 16.47 7.11 -17.31
CA PHE A 187 15.58 6.44 -16.37
C PHE A 187 16.31 5.40 -15.51
N HIS A 188 16.05 5.43 -14.21
CA HIS A 188 16.66 4.54 -13.22
C HIS A 188 15.61 3.99 -12.28
N TYR A 189 15.69 2.68 -12.03
CA TYR A 189 14.78 1.93 -11.20
C TYR A 189 15.50 1.58 -9.92
N VAL A 190 14.94 1.96 -8.78
CA VAL A 190 15.56 1.76 -7.48
C VAL A 190 14.62 0.95 -6.61
N ALA A 191 14.99 -0.27 -6.25
CA ALA A 191 14.26 -1.06 -5.27
C ALA A 191 14.66 -0.63 -3.87
N THR A 192 13.81 0.15 -3.21
CA THR A 192 14.11 0.76 -1.91
C THR A 192 13.73 -0.12 -0.73
N GLU A 193 12.66 -0.90 -0.88
CA GLU A 193 12.11 -1.73 0.19
C GLU A 193 11.46 -2.96 -0.42
N VAL A 194 11.65 -4.10 0.22
CA VAL A 194 10.95 -5.33 -0.11
C VAL A 194 10.71 -6.11 1.17
N ASN A 195 9.46 -6.43 1.44
CA ASN A 195 9.04 -7.23 2.58
C ASN A 195 8.32 -8.47 2.04
N MET A 196 8.74 -9.64 2.49
CA MET A 196 8.20 -10.92 2.06
C MET A 196 7.76 -11.73 3.28
N TYR A 197 6.49 -12.14 3.29
CA TYR A 197 5.93 -13.00 4.31
C TYR A 197 5.81 -14.41 3.75
N ALA A 198 6.59 -15.32 4.30
CA ALA A 198 6.76 -16.69 3.80
C ALA A 198 6.07 -17.69 4.74
N ARG A 199 5.21 -18.55 4.19
CA ARG A 199 4.55 -19.65 4.91
C ARG A 199 4.87 -20.99 4.27
N CYS A 200 4.86 -22.05 5.05
CA CYS A 200 4.95 -23.40 4.50
C CYS A 200 3.62 -23.82 3.86
N MET A 201 3.67 -24.49 2.71
CA MET A 201 2.49 -25.07 2.05
C MET A 201 2.43 -26.60 2.25
N SER A 202 1.98 -27.03 3.42
CA SER A 202 1.73 -28.46 3.69
C SER A 202 0.62 -29.04 2.81
N GLU A 203 -0.33 -28.21 2.36
CA GLU A 203 -1.42 -28.60 1.48
C GLU A 203 -0.96 -28.95 0.06
N LYS A 204 0.22 -28.46 -0.35
CA LYS A 204 0.76 -28.64 -1.70
C LYS A 204 1.94 -29.63 -1.75
N SER A 205 2.63 -29.82 -0.62
CA SER A 205 3.76 -30.75 -0.52
C SER A 205 3.63 -31.65 0.69
N ALA A 206 3.56 -32.96 0.43
CA ALA A 206 3.59 -33.98 1.47
C ALA A 206 4.95 -34.06 2.20
N GLU A 207 6.02 -33.53 1.57
CA GLU A 207 7.38 -33.51 2.11
C GLU A 207 7.72 -32.16 2.76
N GLY A 208 6.81 -31.18 2.73
CA GLY A 208 7.06 -29.86 3.33
C GLY A 208 8.20 -29.09 2.67
N ASN A 209 8.46 -29.32 1.37
CA ASN A 209 9.54 -28.67 0.63
C ASN A 209 9.12 -27.40 -0.12
N ILE A 210 7.87 -26.95 0.01
CA ILE A 210 7.37 -25.76 -0.69
C ILE A 210 7.03 -24.64 0.29
N ILE A 211 7.55 -23.45 0.00
CA ILE A 211 7.21 -22.20 0.68
C ILE A 211 6.36 -21.36 -0.27
N GLU A 212 5.25 -20.83 0.20
CA GLU A 212 4.53 -19.75 -0.47
C GLU A 212 4.88 -18.43 0.21
N ALA A 213 5.21 -17.42 -0.58
CA ALA A 213 5.49 -16.10 -0.04
C ALA A 213 4.74 -14.99 -0.74
N TYR A 214 4.22 -14.08 0.06
CA TYR A 214 3.59 -12.85 -0.42
C TYR A 214 4.57 -11.72 -0.19
N GLU A 215 4.91 -11.03 -1.27
CA GLU A 215 5.99 -10.06 -1.27
C GLU A 215 5.47 -8.70 -1.74
N TYR A 216 5.68 -7.69 -0.92
CA TYR A 216 5.55 -6.29 -1.27
C TYR A 216 6.90 -5.75 -1.69
N GLN A 217 6.93 -4.99 -2.79
CA GLN A 217 8.12 -4.29 -3.27
C GLN A 217 7.77 -2.81 -3.50
N ARG A 218 8.59 -1.92 -2.93
CA ARG A 218 8.56 -0.48 -3.16
C ARG A 218 9.73 -0.08 -4.04
N HIS A 219 9.43 0.38 -5.24
CA HIS A 219 10.40 0.86 -6.20
C HIS A 219 10.21 2.33 -6.50
N GLU A 220 11.29 3.00 -6.83
CA GLU A 220 11.25 4.38 -7.27
C GLU A 220 11.74 4.49 -8.71
N ILE A 221 11.07 5.31 -9.49
CA ILE A 221 11.54 5.74 -10.81
C ILE A 221 12.21 7.10 -10.64
N TRP A 222 13.48 7.14 -11.01
CA TRP A 222 14.31 8.33 -11.01
C TRP A 222 14.70 8.71 -12.43
N TYR A 223 14.90 10.00 -12.66
CA TYR A 223 15.31 10.55 -13.94
C TYR A 223 16.59 11.39 -13.81
N ASP A 224 17.66 10.99 -14.51
CA ASP A 224 18.90 11.75 -14.67
C ASP A 224 18.74 12.78 -15.78
N LYS A 225 18.72 14.06 -15.39
CA LYS A 225 18.59 15.22 -16.28
C LYS A 225 19.72 15.36 -17.30
N ARG A 226 20.82 14.64 -17.13
CA ARG A 226 21.94 14.61 -18.09
C ARG A 226 21.70 13.61 -19.22
N GLU A 227 20.71 12.71 -19.08
CA GLU A 227 20.36 11.67 -20.05
C GLU A 227 21.57 10.84 -20.49
N LEU A 228 22.42 10.45 -19.53
CA LEU A 228 23.60 9.62 -19.81
C LEU A 228 23.19 8.26 -20.38
N PRO A 229 23.90 7.74 -21.39
CA PRO A 229 23.59 6.44 -21.96
C PRO A 229 23.81 5.34 -20.93
N ILE A 230 22.96 4.30 -20.99
CA ILE A 230 22.98 3.16 -20.06
C ILE A 230 24.38 2.54 -19.92
N ASP A 231 25.14 2.48 -21.02
CA ASP A 231 26.52 1.98 -21.06
C ASP A 231 27.47 2.72 -20.11
N SER A 232 27.16 3.96 -19.71
CA SER A 232 27.95 4.74 -18.74
C SER A 232 27.87 4.18 -17.32
N PHE A 233 26.87 3.35 -17.03
CA PHE A 233 26.64 2.76 -15.72
C PHE A 233 27.08 1.30 -15.65
N MET A 234 27.52 0.73 -16.78
CA MET A 234 27.93 -0.67 -16.92
C MET A 234 29.45 -0.82 -16.88
N VAL A 235 29.93 -1.99 -16.45
CA VAL A 235 31.36 -2.33 -16.45
C VAL A 235 31.82 -2.61 -17.88
N ALA A 236 32.84 -1.91 -18.34
CA ALA A 236 33.35 -2.07 -19.70
C ALA A 236 33.81 -3.52 -19.96
N GLY A 237 33.25 -4.15 -21.00
CA GLY A 237 33.58 -5.52 -21.39
C GLY A 237 32.80 -6.62 -20.66
N PHE A 238 31.95 -6.26 -19.69
CA PHE A 238 31.06 -7.20 -18.99
C PHE A 238 29.62 -6.81 -19.26
N GLN A 239 28.93 -7.61 -20.06
CA GLN A 239 27.54 -7.37 -20.42
C GLN A 239 26.66 -7.55 -19.17
N GLY A 240 25.74 -6.61 -18.92
CA GLY A 240 24.78 -6.70 -17.81
C GLY A 240 25.30 -6.26 -16.44
N GLN A 241 26.61 -6.27 -16.21
CA GLN A 241 27.19 -5.91 -14.92
C GLN A 241 27.26 -4.40 -14.69
N LEU A 242 26.74 -3.94 -13.55
CA LEU A 242 26.73 -2.53 -13.16
C LEU A 242 27.98 -2.13 -12.40
N THR A 243 28.42 -0.88 -12.58
CA THR A 243 29.57 -0.33 -11.86
C THR A 243 29.26 -0.15 -10.37
N GLU A 244 30.27 -0.38 -9.52
CA GLU A 244 30.15 -0.17 -8.08
C GLU A 244 29.82 1.29 -7.73
N THR A 245 30.41 2.25 -8.46
CA THR A 245 30.12 3.68 -8.31
C THR A 245 28.63 3.98 -8.50
N TYR A 246 27.99 3.37 -9.50
CA TYR A 246 26.56 3.55 -9.75
C TYR A 246 25.72 2.91 -8.64
N GLN A 247 26.03 1.68 -8.23
CA GLN A 247 25.29 0.99 -7.16
C GLN A 247 25.32 1.76 -5.84
N ASN A 248 26.46 2.37 -5.52
CA ASN A 248 26.68 3.12 -4.28
C ASN A 248 26.23 4.59 -4.36
N GLN A 249 25.78 5.09 -5.52
CA GLN A 249 25.36 6.49 -5.67
C GLN A 249 24.00 6.77 -5.01
N HIS A 250 23.91 7.74 -4.12
CA HIS A 250 22.64 8.21 -3.56
C HIS A 250 22.04 9.26 -4.50
N PHE A 251 20.87 8.97 -5.10
CA PHE A 251 20.25 9.87 -6.10
C PHE A 251 19.63 11.10 -5.45
N GLU A 252 19.19 10.97 -4.19
CA GLU A 252 18.65 12.04 -3.37
C GLU A 252 19.68 13.18 -3.15
N ASP A 253 20.97 12.83 -3.16
CA ASP A 253 22.06 13.77 -2.88
C ASP A 253 22.62 14.43 -4.16
N ASP A 254 22.20 13.97 -5.35
CA ASP A 254 22.67 14.48 -6.64
C ASP A 254 21.55 15.24 -7.36
N ASN A 255 21.75 16.56 -7.49
CA ASN A 255 20.82 17.47 -8.16
C ASN A 255 20.54 17.12 -9.63
N ASN A 256 21.29 16.20 -10.26
CA ASN A 256 20.98 15.72 -11.60
C ASN A 256 19.81 14.74 -11.62
N PHE A 257 19.53 14.05 -10.51
CA PHE A 257 18.49 13.05 -10.41
C PHE A 257 17.23 13.64 -9.82
N VAL A 258 16.08 13.29 -10.39
CA VAL A 258 14.77 13.70 -9.91
C VAL A 258 13.88 12.48 -9.81
N LYS A 259 13.28 12.25 -8.63
CA LYS A 259 12.30 11.19 -8.45
C LYS A 259 11.00 11.56 -9.16
N LEU A 260 10.46 10.65 -9.95
CA LEU A 260 9.24 10.86 -10.75
C LEU A 260 8.04 10.08 -10.24
N ALA A 261 8.26 8.87 -9.73
CA ALA A 261 7.19 8.01 -9.25
C ALA A 261 7.68 6.98 -8.23
N VAL A 262 6.75 6.46 -7.44
CA VAL A 262 6.92 5.27 -6.59
C VAL A 262 5.97 4.19 -7.11
N ILE A 263 6.50 3.02 -7.40
CA ILE A 263 5.75 1.84 -7.80
C ILE A 263 5.67 0.89 -6.61
N HIS A 264 4.46 0.45 -6.32
CA HIS A 264 4.18 -0.57 -5.32
C HIS A 264 3.75 -1.84 -6.03
N THR A 265 4.54 -2.91 -5.92
CA THR A 265 4.24 -4.19 -6.58
C THR A 265 4.05 -5.29 -5.54
N PHE A 266 2.99 -6.07 -5.72
CA PHE A 266 2.71 -7.25 -4.91
C PHE A 266 2.96 -8.51 -5.74
N PHE A 267 3.74 -9.43 -5.20
CA PHE A 267 4.04 -10.72 -5.79
C PHE A 267 3.47 -11.84 -4.92
N ARG A 268 3.04 -12.91 -5.59
CA ARG A 268 2.91 -14.23 -4.99
C ARG A 268 4.03 -15.09 -5.55
N ASN A 269 4.95 -15.48 -4.67
CA ASN A 269 6.08 -16.33 -4.97
C ASN A 269 5.84 -17.74 -4.41
N GLU A 270 6.48 -18.70 -5.04
CA GLU A 270 6.61 -20.07 -4.59
C GLU A 270 8.09 -20.43 -4.64
N PHE A 271 8.60 -20.95 -3.53
CA PHE A 271 9.97 -21.43 -3.43
C PHE A 271 9.95 -22.93 -3.20
N ASN A 272 10.71 -23.66 -4.02
CA ASN A 272 10.92 -25.08 -3.90
C ASN A 272 12.29 -25.33 -3.25
N LEU A 273 12.29 -25.98 -2.10
CA LEU A 273 13.49 -26.37 -1.36
C LEU A 273 13.95 -27.73 -1.88
N ASP A 274 15.10 -27.77 -2.55
CA ASP A 274 15.76 -29.01 -2.96
C ASP A 274 17.12 -29.12 -2.28
N SER A 275 17.68 -30.33 -2.26
CA SER A 275 19.04 -30.65 -1.86
C SER A 275 20.11 -29.78 -2.53
N GLY A 276 19.85 -29.26 -3.72
CA GLY A 276 20.76 -28.39 -4.48
C GLY A 276 20.59 -26.89 -4.23
N GLY A 277 19.54 -26.45 -3.54
CA GLY A 277 19.24 -25.03 -3.36
C GLY A 277 17.75 -24.69 -3.31
N ILE A 278 17.45 -23.43 -3.53
CA ILE A 278 16.10 -22.86 -3.51
C ILE A 278 15.77 -22.36 -4.91
N GLU A 279 14.78 -22.99 -5.53
CA GLU A 279 14.21 -22.52 -6.79
C GLU A 279 13.10 -21.52 -6.49
N ARG A 280 13.08 -20.38 -7.19
CA ARG A 280 12.04 -19.36 -7.05
C ARG A 280 11.19 -19.28 -8.31
N SER A 281 9.88 -19.30 -8.12
CA SER A 281 8.92 -18.89 -9.14
C SER A 281 7.96 -17.85 -8.56
N GLY A 282 7.43 -16.95 -9.39
CA GLY A 282 6.54 -15.92 -8.88
C GLY A 282 5.77 -15.18 -9.95
N LYS A 283 4.68 -14.55 -9.55
CA LYS A 283 3.86 -13.70 -10.40
C LYS A 283 3.43 -12.44 -9.69
N VAL A 284 3.31 -11.35 -10.44
CA VAL A 284 2.68 -10.12 -9.96
C VAL A 284 1.19 -10.39 -9.77
N ILE A 285 0.67 -10.03 -8.60
CA ILE A 285 -0.75 -10.15 -8.25
C ILE A 285 -1.44 -8.79 -8.08
N GLY A 286 -0.66 -7.72 -7.96
CA GLY A 286 -1.17 -6.36 -7.85
C GLY A 286 -0.07 -5.35 -8.06
N ARG A 287 -0.44 -4.18 -8.59
CA ARG A 287 0.48 -3.06 -8.76
C ARG A 287 -0.27 -1.74 -8.62
N ASP A 288 0.37 -0.79 -7.95
CA ASP A 288 -0.10 0.58 -7.76
C ASP A 288 1.06 1.55 -8.00
N VAL A 289 0.76 2.78 -8.39
CA VAL A 289 1.78 3.80 -8.70
C VAL A 289 1.37 5.15 -8.15
N ASP A 290 2.27 5.75 -7.37
CA ASP A 290 2.20 7.14 -6.94
C ASP A 290 3.13 8.00 -7.78
N PHE A 291 2.57 8.96 -8.50
CA PHE A 291 3.35 9.96 -9.21
C PHE A 291 3.73 11.11 -8.28
N VAL A 292 4.96 11.60 -8.40
CA VAL A 292 5.36 12.87 -7.79
C VAL A 292 4.56 13.98 -8.46
N SER A 293 4.06 14.93 -7.66
CA SER A 293 3.15 15.94 -8.20
C SER A 293 3.88 16.92 -9.13
N GLU A 294 3.21 17.38 -10.18
CA GLU A 294 3.78 18.40 -11.08
C GLU A 294 4.25 19.65 -10.34
N ARG A 295 3.60 19.99 -9.23
CA ARG A 295 3.98 21.15 -8.40
C ARG A 295 5.36 20.98 -7.77
N GLU A 296 5.66 19.78 -7.31
CA GLU A 296 6.98 19.44 -6.74
C GLU A 296 8.02 19.38 -7.87
N LEU A 297 7.69 18.74 -9.00
CA LEU A 297 8.63 18.59 -10.11
C LEU A 297 9.01 19.91 -10.80
N LYS A 298 8.11 20.92 -10.83
CA LYS A 298 8.41 22.23 -11.44
C LYS A 298 9.61 22.93 -10.83
N GLY A 299 9.95 22.65 -9.57
CA GLY A 299 11.15 23.19 -8.91
C GLY A 299 12.45 22.47 -9.29
N GLU A 300 12.34 21.23 -9.75
CA GLU A 300 13.47 20.32 -9.96
C GLU A 300 14.00 20.30 -11.41
N PHE A 301 13.17 20.74 -12.35
CA PHE A 301 13.48 20.77 -13.77
C PHE A 301 13.79 22.18 -14.28
N SER A 302 14.85 22.32 -15.07
CA SER A 302 15.20 23.59 -15.74
C SER A 302 14.25 23.96 -16.89
N SER A 303 13.42 23.01 -17.35
CA SER A 303 12.52 23.17 -18.50
C SER A 303 11.21 22.41 -18.26
N GLU A 304 10.08 23.10 -18.36
CA GLU A 304 8.75 22.50 -18.25
C GLU A 304 8.52 21.43 -19.35
N LYS A 305 9.10 21.63 -20.54
CA LYS A 305 9.03 20.62 -21.62
C LYS A 305 9.72 19.32 -21.21
N LEU A 306 10.93 19.41 -20.64
CA LEU A 306 11.68 18.22 -20.22
C LEU A 306 10.94 17.44 -19.12
N MET A 307 10.35 18.17 -18.17
CA MET A 307 9.51 17.60 -17.12
C MET A 307 8.30 16.85 -17.70
N LEU A 308 7.56 17.47 -18.62
CA LEU A 308 6.39 16.87 -19.26
C LEU A 308 6.75 15.65 -20.12
N ASP A 309 7.86 15.73 -20.85
CA ASP A 309 8.39 14.63 -21.66
C ASP A 309 8.75 13.45 -20.75
N ALA A 310 9.49 13.69 -19.65
CA ALA A 310 9.85 12.65 -18.68
C ALA A 310 8.60 12.00 -18.05
N MET A 311 7.63 12.80 -17.59
CA MET A 311 6.37 12.31 -17.01
C MET A 311 5.53 11.51 -17.99
N THR A 312 5.46 11.93 -19.25
CA THR A 312 4.77 11.19 -20.31
C THR A 312 5.39 9.80 -20.51
N GLN A 313 6.71 9.72 -20.40
CA GLN A 313 7.46 8.49 -20.62
C GLN A 313 7.37 7.55 -19.42
N VAL A 314 7.37 8.07 -18.20
CA VAL A 314 7.03 7.28 -17.01
C VAL A 314 5.64 6.68 -17.14
N ASN A 315 4.65 7.44 -17.60
CA ASN A 315 3.31 6.90 -17.87
C ASN A 315 3.33 5.80 -18.95
N ALA A 316 4.11 5.96 -20.02
CA ALA A 316 4.25 4.95 -21.07
C ALA A 316 4.94 3.66 -20.57
N ILE A 317 5.99 3.81 -19.75
CA ILE A 317 6.66 2.72 -19.05
C ILE A 317 5.64 1.96 -18.20
N ILE A 318 4.86 2.69 -17.40
CA ILE A 318 3.89 2.11 -16.48
C ILE A 318 2.75 1.38 -17.20
N THR A 319 2.22 1.97 -18.27
CA THR A 319 1.00 1.46 -18.92
C THR A 319 1.27 0.25 -19.81
N ASN A 320 2.40 0.25 -20.54
CA ASN A 320 2.59 -0.69 -21.65
C ASN A 320 3.84 -1.56 -21.54
N ARG A 321 4.79 -1.22 -20.65
CA ARG A 321 6.11 -1.88 -20.61
C ARG A 321 6.47 -2.46 -19.26
N LEU A 322 5.71 -2.11 -18.23
CA LEU A 322 5.76 -2.72 -16.91
C LEU A 322 5.38 -4.22 -16.92
N GLU A 323 4.77 -4.72 -18.00
CA GLU A 323 4.64 -6.15 -18.26
C GLU A 323 6.00 -6.84 -18.41
N ASP A 324 6.98 -6.20 -19.07
CA ASP A 324 8.33 -6.74 -19.22
C ASP A 324 9.04 -6.89 -17.86
N PHE A 325 8.68 -6.04 -16.87
CA PHE A 325 9.15 -6.14 -15.48
C PHE A 325 8.35 -7.16 -14.64
N SER A 326 7.41 -7.89 -15.25
CA SER A 326 6.53 -8.87 -14.59
C SER A 326 6.50 -10.25 -15.28
N ARG A 327 7.15 -10.38 -16.43
CA ARG A 327 7.46 -11.68 -17.06
C ARG A 327 8.61 -12.30 -16.27
N PRO A 328 8.63 -13.65 -16.11
CA PRO A 328 9.12 -14.28 -14.89
C PRO A 328 10.50 -13.77 -14.54
N ILE A 329 10.66 -13.35 -13.28
CA ILE A 329 11.93 -12.95 -12.71
C ILE A 329 12.88 -14.14 -12.95
N SER A 330 13.83 -13.97 -13.88
CA SER A 330 14.81 -15.00 -14.19
C SER A 330 15.91 -14.88 -13.15
N CYS A 331 15.75 -15.61 -12.05
CA CYS A 331 16.81 -15.76 -11.07
C CYS A 331 17.39 -17.17 -11.14
N ASP A 332 18.68 -17.27 -10.88
CA ASP A 332 19.35 -18.53 -10.65
C ASP A 332 18.90 -19.16 -9.32
N PHE A 333 19.22 -20.44 -9.16
CA PHE A 333 19.03 -21.16 -7.90
C PHE A 333 19.82 -20.48 -6.78
N ALA A 334 19.17 -20.20 -5.66
CA ALA A 334 19.84 -19.71 -4.47
C ALA A 334 20.38 -20.87 -3.64
N ALA A 335 21.50 -20.68 -2.95
CA ALA A 335 21.96 -21.64 -1.95
C ALA A 335 21.02 -21.66 -0.74
N LEU A 336 20.91 -22.82 -0.08
CA LEU A 336 20.26 -22.91 1.23
C LEU A 336 21.08 -22.10 2.25
N PRO A 337 20.45 -21.36 3.18
CA PRO A 337 21.17 -20.65 4.22
C PRO A 337 21.99 -21.56 5.15
N LYS A 338 21.53 -22.80 5.31
CA LYS A 338 22.15 -23.88 6.10
C LYS A 338 21.91 -25.21 5.41
N ASP A 339 22.86 -26.13 5.53
CA ASP A 339 22.70 -27.51 5.06
C ASP A 339 21.58 -28.24 5.85
N ASP A 340 21.48 -27.98 7.15
CA ASP A 340 20.38 -28.43 8.01
C ASP A 340 19.40 -27.28 8.25
N TYR A 341 18.17 -27.42 7.74
CA TYR A 341 17.14 -26.40 7.90
C TYR A 341 16.79 -26.12 9.36
N ASN A 342 17.00 -27.08 10.28
CA ASN A 342 16.75 -26.88 11.71
C ASN A 342 17.65 -25.81 12.35
N LEU A 343 18.77 -25.49 11.68
CA LEU A 343 19.73 -24.47 12.11
C LEU A 343 19.44 -23.08 11.53
N VAL A 344 18.41 -22.94 10.69
CA VAL A 344 18.00 -21.63 10.15
C VAL A 344 17.45 -20.76 11.28
N ILE A 345 17.99 -19.55 11.39
CA ILE A 345 17.67 -18.57 12.44
C ILE A 345 17.53 -17.16 11.87
N GLU A 346 16.96 -16.25 12.65
CA GLU A 346 16.91 -14.82 12.31
C GLU A 346 18.32 -14.29 12.01
N GLY A 347 18.43 -13.50 10.94
CA GLY A 347 19.68 -12.98 10.39
C GLY A 347 20.27 -13.82 9.25
N ASP A 348 19.80 -15.04 9.03
CA ASP A 348 20.21 -15.84 7.87
C ASP A 348 19.71 -15.22 6.56
N GLU A 349 20.47 -15.45 5.49
CA GLU A 349 20.29 -14.77 4.20
C GLU A 349 20.01 -15.75 3.06
N ILE A 350 19.16 -15.34 2.12
CA ILE A 350 18.96 -16.03 0.84
C ILE A 350 19.23 -15.02 -0.27
N SER A 351 20.22 -15.30 -1.11
CA SER A 351 20.63 -14.45 -2.24
C SER A 351 20.26 -15.10 -3.56
N PHE A 352 19.54 -14.35 -4.39
CA PHE A 352 19.21 -14.73 -5.76
C PHE A 352 19.96 -13.82 -6.72
N ASP A 353 20.74 -14.40 -7.62
CA ASP A 353 21.30 -13.68 -8.76
C ASP A 353 20.24 -13.69 -9.87
N CYS A 354 19.83 -12.49 -10.29
CA CYS A 354 18.70 -12.30 -11.17
C CYS A 354 19.06 -11.45 -12.38
N GLU A 355 18.38 -11.71 -13.49
CA GLU A 355 18.49 -10.93 -14.71
C GLU A 355 17.20 -10.14 -14.93
N MET A 356 17.32 -8.83 -15.16
CA MET A 356 16.23 -8.00 -15.65
C MET A 356 16.36 -7.84 -17.16
N THR A 357 15.54 -8.58 -17.90
CA THR A 357 15.46 -8.45 -19.35
C THR A 357 14.46 -7.36 -19.73
N THR A 358 14.95 -6.26 -20.29
CA THR A 358 14.09 -5.38 -21.09
C THR A 358 14.18 -5.82 -22.55
N SER A 359 13.21 -5.48 -23.40
CA SER A 359 13.07 -5.96 -24.80
C SER A 359 14.32 -5.96 -25.71
N ARG A 360 15.45 -5.34 -25.28
CA ARG A 360 16.69 -5.22 -26.06
C ARG A 360 17.97 -5.58 -25.31
N PHE A 361 17.94 -5.80 -24.00
CA PHE A 361 19.13 -6.13 -23.21
C PHE A 361 18.79 -6.60 -21.78
N ALA A 362 19.74 -7.32 -21.21
CA ALA A 362 19.73 -7.89 -19.88
C ALA A 362 20.61 -7.06 -18.93
N ILE A 363 20.17 -6.90 -17.68
CA ILE A 363 20.96 -6.34 -16.59
C ILE A 363 20.95 -7.30 -15.40
N ASP A 364 22.13 -7.59 -14.88
CA ASP A 364 22.30 -8.47 -13.74
C ASP A 364 22.13 -7.69 -12.45
N TYR A 365 21.41 -8.28 -11.49
CA TYR A 365 21.28 -7.73 -10.14
C TYR A 365 21.11 -8.88 -9.13
N THR A 366 21.67 -8.69 -7.94
CA THR A 366 21.52 -9.66 -6.86
C THR A 366 20.47 -9.17 -5.88
N LYS A 367 19.53 -10.05 -5.52
CA LYS A 367 18.51 -9.80 -4.51
C LYS A 367 18.75 -10.68 -3.30
N THR A 368 19.15 -10.06 -2.19
CA THR A 368 19.40 -10.77 -0.92
C THR A 368 18.31 -10.47 0.09
N TYR A 369 17.65 -11.50 0.58
CA TYR A 369 16.68 -11.44 1.67
C TYR A 369 17.33 -11.84 2.99
N VAL A 370 16.92 -11.22 4.08
CA VAL A 370 17.34 -11.55 5.45
C VAL A 370 16.11 -11.94 6.26
N LEU A 371 16.16 -13.06 6.97
CA LEU A 371 15.09 -13.47 7.89
C LEU A 371 15.08 -12.56 9.11
N LYS A 372 13.97 -11.84 9.33
CA LYS A 372 13.84 -10.85 10.42
C LYS A 372 12.99 -11.36 11.56
N ASP A 373 11.77 -11.80 11.24
CA ASP A 373 10.80 -12.24 12.21
C ASP A 373 10.46 -13.70 11.92
N GLN A 374 11.26 -14.61 12.47
CA GLN A 374 11.06 -16.05 12.30
C GLN A 374 9.88 -16.50 13.15
N PHE A 375 8.90 -17.16 12.53
CA PHE A 375 7.71 -17.61 13.25
C PHE A 375 8.02 -18.72 14.25
N ILE A 376 8.76 -19.75 13.81
CA ILE A 376 9.19 -20.87 14.66
C ILE A 376 10.68 -20.74 14.99
N LYS A 377 10.96 -20.21 16.19
CA LYS A 377 12.34 -20.04 16.69
C LYS A 377 12.93 -21.33 17.24
N ASN A 378 12.10 -22.16 17.87
CA ASN A 378 12.53 -23.42 18.46
C ASN A 378 12.81 -24.47 17.38
N THR A 379 13.67 -25.43 17.68
CA THR A 379 13.90 -26.58 16.81
C THR A 379 12.85 -27.64 17.10
N CYS A 380 12.25 -28.19 16.05
CA CYS A 380 11.41 -29.37 16.18
C CYS A 380 12.31 -30.56 16.52
N VAL A 381 12.02 -31.25 17.62
CA VAL A 381 12.77 -32.45 18.03
C VAL A 381 11.93 -33.66 17.60
N PRO A 382 12.45 -34.53 16.71
CA PRO A 382 11.74 -35.74 16.34
C PRO A 382 11.44 -36.55 17.60
N ASP A 383 10.22 -37.05 17.74
CA ASP A 383 9.84 -37.95 18.84
C ASP A 383 10.57 -39.29 18.65
N ASN A 384 11.84 -39.35 19.05
CA ASN A 384 12.65 -40.57 19.07
C ASN A 384 12.32 -41.45 20.30
N THR A 385 11.08 -41.38 20.78
CA THR A 385 10.59 -42.16 21.91
C THR A 385 9.26 -42.79 21.57
N LEU A 386 9.34 -43.99 20.99
CA LEU A 386 8.64 -45.19 21.47
C LEU A 386 9.32 -46.47 20.97
#